data_AF-A0AA41MDW7-F1
#
_entry.id   AF-A0AA41MDW7-F1
#
_cell.length_a   1.000
_cell.length_b   1.000
_cell.length_c   1.000
_cell.angle_alpha   90.00
_cell.angle_beta   90.00
_cell.angle_gamma   90.00
#
_symmetry.space_group_name_H-M   'P 1'
#
loop_
_entity.id
_entity.type
_entity.pdbx_description
1 polymer ?
#
loop_
_entity_poly.entity_id
_entity_poly.type
_entity_poly.pdbx_seq_one_letter_code
_entity_poly.pdbx_strand_id
1 'polypeptide(L)'
;MRLLLFLVSQMAIFALFFHLYEHSSPFRKEEPKPVHVLVLSSWRSGSSFVGQLFGQHPDVFYLMEPAWHVWMTFTESTAWGLHMAVRDLLRSVFLCDMSVFDAYMKPGPRKQSSLFQWEQSRALCSPPACDFFPRGEITFQAHCKILCNKQPFNLVEKACRSYSHVVLKEVRFFNLRPLYPLLIDPSLNLHIVHLVRDPRAVFRSREHTTAELMIDSHIVMGQNLKNLKKEDHPYYTMQIICKSQLDIYRAIQSLPKALQQRYFLIRYEDLVRAPLAETSRMYEYVGLKFLPHLQNWVHNITQGKGMGEHAFHTNARNALNVSQAWRWSLPYEKVSRLQEVCGDTMDVLGYLQVRSKQEQSNLSLDLLSTWKPSERVYQSEEGSVPTWS
;
A
#
# COMPACT_ATOMS: atom_id res chain seq x y z
N MET A 1 -20.91 -72.43 -15.80
CA MET A 1 -21.88 -71.30 -15.80
C MET A 1 -21.96 -70.57 -14.45
N ARG A 2 -22.18 -71.26 -13.31
CA ARG A 2 -22.26 -70.62 -11.97
C ARG A 2 -20.98 -69.90 -11.51
N LEU A 3 -19.80 -70.46 -11.77
CA LEU A 3 -18.52 -69.85 -11.39
C LEU A 3 -18.22 -68.55 -12.19
N LEU A 4 -18.62 -68.52 -13.46
CA LEU A 4 -18.44 -67.37 -14.35
C LEU A 4 -19.34 -66.20 -13.91
N LEU A 5 -20.59 -66.50 -13.54
CA LEU A 5 -21.54 -65.50 -13.02
C LEU A 5 -21.06 -64.90 -11.69
N PHE A 6 -20.43 -65.71 -10.83
CA PHE A 6 -19.86 -65.23 -9.57
C PHE A 6 -18.67 -64.28 -9.81
N LEU A 7 -17.76 -64.63 -10.72
CA LEU A 7 -16.63 -63.76 -11.09
C LEU A 7 -17.08 -62.44 -11.71
N VAL A 8 -18.08 -62.47 -12.60
CA VAL A 8 -18.64 -61.24 -13.20
C VAL A 8 -19.32 -60.37 -12.14
N SER A 9 -20.02 -60.96 -11.17
CA SER A 9 -20.62 -60.22 -10.05
C SER A 9 -19.57 -59.55 -9.16
N GLN A 10 -18.47 -60.24 -8.83
CA GLN A 10 -17.38 -59.67 -8.02
C GLN A 10 -16.69 -58.51 -8.75
N MET A 11 -16.46 -58.63 -10.06
CA MET A 11 -15.88 -57.56 -10.87
C MET A 11 -16.82 -56.35 -10.99
N ALA A 12 -18.13 -56.57 -11.11
CA ALA A 12 -19.11 -55.49 -11.14
C ALA A 12 -19.19 -54.74 -9.79
N ILE A 13 -19.11 -55.46 -8.67
CA ILE A 13 -19.08 -54.87 -7.33
C ILE A 13 -17.80 -54.07 -7.12
N PHE A 14 -16.64 -54.60 -7.54
CA PHE A 14 -15.37 -53.88 -7.48
C PHE A 14 -15.38 -52.63 -8.35
N ALA A 15 -15.92 -52.70 -9.57
CA ALA A 15 -16.06 -51.54 -10.45
C ALA A 15 -17.00 -50.48 -9.84
N LEU A 16 -18.12 -50.88 -9.24
CA LEU A 16 -19.02 -49.98 -8.51
C LEU A 16 -18.34 -49.34 -7.31
N PHE A 17 -17.54 -50.10 -6.55
CA PHE A 17 -16.78 -49.57 -5.41
C PHE A 17 -15.72 -48.57 -5.85
N PHE A 18 -14.99 -48.83 -6.93
CA PHE A 18 -14.04 -47.88 -7.51
C PHE A 18 -14.74 -46.63 -8.05
N HIS A 19 -15.88 -46.78 -8.71
CA HIS A 19 -16.63 -45.65 -9.25
C HIS A 19 -17.25 -44.77 -8.16
N LEU A 20 -17.72 -45.39 -7.07
CA LEU A 20 -18.20 -44.69 -5.87
C LEU A 20 -17.04 -44.04 -5.11
N TYR A 21 -15.87 -44.66 -5.07
CA TYR A 21 -14.65 -44.12 -4.44
C TYR A 21 -14.07 -42.92 -5.21
N GLU A 22 -14.08 -42.96 -6.55
CA GLU A 22 -13.70 -41.82 -7.39
C GLU A 22 -14.70 -40.66 -7.29
N HIS A 23 -16.00 -40.93 -7.11
CA HIS A 23 -17.01 -39.90 -6.87
C HIS A 23 -17.04 -39.38 -5.42
N SER A 24 -16.50 -40.14 -4.47
CA SER A 24 -16.27 -39.70 -3.09
C SER A 24 -14.86 -39.15 -2.90
N SER A 25 -14.39 -38.32 -3.84
CA SER A 25 -13.31 -37.40 -3.51
C SER A 25 -13.80 -36.55 -2.33
N PRO A 26 -13.12 -36.52 -1.17
CA PRO A 26 -13.46 -35.55 -0.15
C PRO A 26 -13.32 -34.22 -0.84
N PHE A 27 -14.40 -33.41 -0.88
CA PHE A 27 -14.32 -32.02 -1.29
C PHE A 27 -13.09 -31.42 -0.60
N ARG A 28 -11.97 -31.31 -1.34
CA ARG A 28 -10.83 -30.54 -0.90
C ARG A 28 -11.41 -29.15 -0.82
N LYS A 29 -11.72 -28.69 0.39
CA LYS A 29 -11.89 -27.26 0.63
C LYS A 29 -10.60 -26.65 0.08
N GLU A 30 -10.69 -26.03 -1.09
CA GLU A 30 -9.61 -25.20 -1.59
C GLU A 30 -9.25 -24.28 -0.43
N GLU A 31 -8.00 -24.38 0.05
CA GLU A 31 -7.56 -23.43 1.05
C GLU A 31 -7.78 -22.04 0.47
N PRO A 32 -8.43 -21.13 1.21
CA PRO A 32 -8.75 -19.82 0.67
C PRO A 32 -7.46 -19.14 0.22
N LYS A 33 -7.40 -18.80 -1.08
CA LYS A 33 -6.24 -18.15 -1.67
C LYS A 33 -5.93 -16.85 -0.91
N PRO A 34 -4.64 -16.55 -0.60
CA PRO A 34 -4.28 -15.32 0.08
C PRO A 34 -4.80 -14.08 -0.64
N VAL A 35 -5.24 -13.08 0.13
CA VAL A 35 -5.59 -11.75 -0.39
C VAL A 35 -4.30 -10.93 -0.48
N HIS A 36 -4.06 -10.31 -1.63
CA HIS A 36 -2.87 -9.51 -1.86
C HIS A 36 -3.28 -8.04 -1.88
N VAL A 37 -2.60 -7.20 -1.11
CA VAL A 37 -2.92 -5.77 -1.02
C VAL A 37 -1.68 -4.93 -1.32
N LEU A 38 -1.80 -4.03 -2.29
CA LEU A 38 -0.80 -3.00 -2.53
C LEU A 38 -1.29 -1.67 -1.94
N VAL A 39 -0.65 -1.20 -0.88
CA VAL A 39 -0.81 0.18 -0.41
C VAL A 39 0.04 1.08 -1.30
N LEU A 40 -0.59 1.65 -2.31
CA LEU A 40 0.04 2.50 -3.32
C LEU A 40 -0.04 3.97 -2.90
N SER A 41 1.08 4.70 -2.93
CA SER A 41 1.09 6.13 -2.64
C SER A 41 2.36 6.81 -3.17
N SER A 42 2.68 8.00 -2.66
CA SER A 42 3.95 8.70 -2.85
C SER A 42 4.65 8.98 -1.50
N TRP A 43 5.94 9.33 -1.50
CA TRP A 43 6.63 9.67 -0.26
C TRP A 43 5.94 10.82 0.48
N ARG A 44 5.91 10.72 1.82
CA ARG A 44 5.37 11.75 2.73
C ARG A 44 3.84 11.96 2.65
N SER A 45 3.11 11.08 1.97
CA SER A 45 1.64 11.05 1.94
C SER A 45 0.97 10.51 3.21
N GLY A 46 1.74 10.02 4.19
CA GLY A 46 1.18 9.30 5.34
C GLY A 46 1.04 7.79 5.10
N SER A 47 1.57 7.25 4.01
CA SER A 47 1.53 5.81 3.69
C SER A 47 2.11 4.91 4.80
N SER A 48 3.05 5.40 5.62
CA SER A 48 3.60 4.62 6.73
C SER A 48 2.56 4.36 7.81
N PHE A 49 1.67 5.32 8.06
CA PHE A 49 0.53 5.14 8.96
C PHE A 49 -0.45 4.11 8.40
N VAL A 50 -0.85 4.25 7.13
CA VAL A 50 -1.74 3.27 6.46
C VAL A 50 -1.11 1.87 6.44
N GLY A 51 0.19 1.77 6.14
CA GLY A 51 0.92 0.52 6.20
C GLY A 51 0.89 -0.11 7.61
N GLN A 52 0.96 0.70 8.67
CA GLN A 52 0.85 0.20 10.05
C GLN A 52 -0.57 -0.22 10.44
N LEU A 53 -1.63 0.33 9.83
CA LEU A 53 -2.99 -0.20 10.01
C LEU A 53 -2.98 -1.70 9.69
N PHE A 54 -2.51 -2.06 8.50
CA PHE A 54 -2.36 -3.45 8.09
C PHE A 54 -1.29 -4.20 8.87
N GLY A 55 -0.13 -3.58 9.08
CA GLY A 55 1.05 -4.22 9.68
C GLY A 55 0.84 -4.71 11.11
N GLN A 56 -0.13 -4.16 11.84
CA GLN A 56 -0.48 -4.62 13.20
C GLN A 56 -1.57 -5.71 13.20
N HIS A 57 -2.23 -5.99 12.08
CA HIS A 57 -3.31 -6.98 12.03
C HIS A 57 -2.75 -8.42 12.15
N PRO A 58 -3.35 -9.31 12.98
CA PRO A 58 -2.85 -10.67 13.23
C PRO A 58 -2.88 -11.61 12.01
N ASP A 59 -3.68 -11.30 11.01
CA ASP A 59 -3.82 -12.09 9.77
C ASP A 59 -3.02 -11.55 8.57
N VAL A 60 -2.21 -10.50 8.79
CA VAL A 60 -1.43 -9.83 7.73
C VAL A 60 0.06 -10.11 7.86
N PHE A 61 0.68 -10.52 6.75
CA PHE A 61 2.10 -10.33 6.48
C PHE A 61 2.30 -8.99 5.76
N TYR A 62 3.02 -8.07 6.39
CA TYR A 62 3.27 -6.73 5.86
C TYR A 62 4.74 -6.55 5.49
N LEU A 63 5.05 -5.90 4.37
CA LEU A 63 6.39 -5.35 4.10
C LEU A 63 6.32 -3.90 3.66
N MET A 64 7.23 -3.09 4.23
CA MET A 64 7.37 -1.69 3.88
C MET A 64 8.40 -1.53 2.76
N GLU A 65 7.94 -1.07 1.60
CA GLU A 65 8.77 -0.62 0.47
C GLU A 65 9.84 -1.63 0.01
N PRO A 66 9.51 -2.91 -0.27
CA PRO A 66 10.48 -3.84 -0.86
C PRO A 66 11.19 -3.30 -2.11
N ALA A 67 10.54 -2.46 -2.92
CA ALA A 67 11.12 -1.80 -4.10
C ALA A 67 12.32 -0.88 -3.79
N TRP A 68 12.52 -0.52 -2.52
CA TRP A 68 13.70 0.22 -2.07
C TRP A 68 14.99 -0.47 -2.51
N HIS A 69 15.05 -1.80 -2.45
CA HIS A 69 16.23 -2.57 -2.85
C HIS A 69 16.56 -2.37 -4.33
N VAL A 70 15.57 -2.43 -5.22
CA VAL A 70 15.76 -2.17 -6.66
C VAL A 70 16.30 -0.76 -6.89
N TRP A 71 15.73 0.24 -6.22
CA TRP A 71 16.12 1.64 -6.40
C TRP A 71 17.53 1.92 -5.88
N MET A 72 17.93 1.29 -4.77
CA MET A 72 19.27 1.45 -4.22
C MET A 72 20.33 0.65 -4.97
N THR A 73 19.95 -0.42 -5.67
CA THR A 73 20.86 -1.13 -6.58
C THR A 73 21.16 -0.30 -7.84
N PHE A 74 20.18 0.46 -8.34
CA PHE A 74 20.28 1.18 -9.62
C PHE A 74 20.05 2.68 -9.48
N THR A 75 20.88 3.35 -8.67
CA THR A 75 20.75 4.79 -8.35
C THR A 75 20.93 5.72 -9.55
N GLU A 76 21.62 5.26 -10.60
CA GLU A 76 21.84 6.02 -11.84
C GLU A 76 20.70 5.84 -12.87
N SER A 77 19.68 5.06 -12.53
CA SER A 77 18.51 4.84 -13.40
C SER A 77 17.47 5.95 -13.23
N THR A 78 16.36 5.81 -13.95
CA THR A 78 15.18 6.67 -13.81
C THR A 78 14.03 5.90 -13.16
N ALA A 79 13.12 6.61 -12.51
CA ALA A 79 11.93 5.98 -11.92
C ALA A 79 11.18 5.08 -12.93
N TRP A 80 11.03 5.54 -14.18
CA TRP A 80 10.38 4.80 -15.26
C TRP A 80 11.17 3.56 -15.72
N GLY A 81 12.50 3.66 -15.80
CA GLY A 81 13.35 2.53 -16.15
C GLY A 81 13.30 1.38 -15.13
N LEU A 82 12.97 1.69 -13.87
CA LEU A 82 12.92 0.71 -12.79
C LEU A 82 11.55 0.04 -12.63
N HIS A 83 10.48 0.55 -13.26
CA HIS A 83 9.12 0.05 -13.03
C HIS A 83 8.95 -1.45 -13.28
N MET A 84 9.63 -2.01 -14.27
CA MET A 84 9.52 -3.43 -14.61
C MET A 84 10.18 -4.32 -13.56
N ALA A 85 11.40 -3.98 -13.16
CA ALA A 85 12.11 -4.66 -12.08
C ALA A 85 11.33 -4.57 -10.75
N VAL A 86 10.76 -3.40 -10.45
CA VAL A 86 9.92 -3.23 -9.25
C VAL A 86 8.64 -4.07 -9.33
N ARG A 87 7.96 -4.11 -10.48
CA ARG A 87 6.77 -4.96 -10.69
C ARG A 87 7.11 -6.44 -10.46
N ASP A 88 8.20 -6.91 -11.04
CA ASP A 88 8.60 -8.32 -10.96
C ASP A 88 9.00 -8.69 -9.53
N LEU A 89 9.71 -7.79 -8.83
CA LEU A 89 9.95 -7.91 -7.40
C LEU A 89 8.65 -8.05 -6.60
N LEU A 90 7.70 -7.13 -6.78
CA LEU A 90 6.43 -7.17 -6.05
C LEU A 90 5.67 -8.47 -6.32
N ARG A 91 5.64 -8.93 -7.57
CA ARG A 91 4.98 -10.18 -7.93
C ARG A 91 5.55 -11.36 -7.14
N SER A 92 6.86 -11.52 -7.12
CA SER A 92 7.52 -12.60 -6.37
C SER A 92 7.25 -12.48 -4.87
N VAL A 93 7.37 -11.27 -4.30
CA VAL A 93 7.11 -11.06 -2.87
C VAL A 93 5.64 -11.34 -2.50
N PHE A 94 4.67 -10.97 -3.35
CA PHE A 94 3.26 -11.30 -3.14
C PHE A 94 3.03 -12.81 -3.09
N LEU A 95 3.74 -13.57 -3.93
CA LEU A 95 3.72 -15.04 -3.93
C LEU A 95 4.62 -15.66 -2.86
N CYS A 96 5.12 -14.84 -1.93
CA CYS A 96 6.04 -15.25 -0.88
C CYS A 96 7.33 -15.92 -1.40
N ASP A 97 7.80 -15.56 -2.60
CA ASP A 97 9.10 -15.94 -3.12
C ASP A 97 10.11 -14.83 -2.80
N MET A 98 10.95 -15.07 -1.78
CA MET A 98 11.93 -14.11 -1.31
C MET A 98 13.29 -14.26 -2.02
N SER A 99 13.44 -15.25 -2.91
CA SER A 99 14.67 -15.42 -3.70
C SER A 99 14.89 -14.26 -4.68
N VAL A 100 13.83 -13.56 -5.07
CA VAL A 100 13.90 -12.37 -5.94
C VAL A 100 14.84 -11.28 -5.41
N PHE A 101 15.06 -11.21 -4.09
CA PHE A 101 16.01 -10.29 -3.49
C PHE A 101 17.48 -10.63 -3.79
N ASP A 102 17.78 -11.84 -4.29
CA ASP A 102 19.12 -12.21 -4.75
C ASP A 102 19.64 -11.30 -5.86
N ALA A 103 18.76 -10.73 -6.68
CA ALA A 103 19.12 -9.81 -7.74
C ALA A 103 19.54 -8.41 -7.23
N TYR A 104 19.15 -8.04 -6.00
CA TYR A 104 19.25 -6.66 -5.50
C TYR A 104 20.00 -6.52 -4.17
N MET A 105 20.20 -7.62 -3.45
CA MET A 105 20.95 -7.66 -2.19
C MET A 105 22.30 -8.34 -2.37
N LYS A 106 23.29 -7.91 -1.58
CA LYS A 106 24.63 -8.53 -1.57
C LYS A 106 24.53 -10.04 -1.31
N PRO A 107 25.40 -10.85 -1.97
CA PRO A 107 25.47 -12.28 -1.72
C PRO A 107 25.96 -12.57 -0.29
N GLY A 108 25.58 -13.73 0.25
CA GLY A 108 25.98 -14.19 1.57
C GLY A 108 24.79 -14.47 2.50
N PRO A 109 25.05 -14.91 3.75
CA PRO A 109 23.99 -15.20 4.71
C PRO A 109 23.21 -13.93 5.05
N ARG A 110 21.95 -13.88 4.62
CA ARG A 110 21.05 -12.77 4.93
C ARG A 110 20.28 -13.03 6.21
N LYS A 111 19.93 -11.94 6.87
CA LYS A 111 19.00 -11.94 8.01
C LYS A 111 17.73 -11.26 7.55
N GLN A 112 16.61 -11.49 8.22
CA GLN A 112 15.40 -10.72 7.93
C GLN A 112 15.63 -9.21 8.04
N SER A 113 16.59 -8.79 8.89
CA SER A 113 16.98 -7.39 9.03
C SER A 113 17.67 -6.78 7.82
N SER A 114 17.98 -7.57 6.79
CA SER A 114 18.44 -7.10 5.50
C SER A 114 17.31 -6.46 4.68
N LEU A 115 16.04 -6.74 4.99
CA LEU A 115 14.90 -6.06 4.37
C LEU A 115 14.79 -4.62 4.89
N PHE A 116 14.44 -3.70 3.99
CA PHE A 116 14.25 -2.31 4.34
C PHE A 116 13.05 -2.20 5.28
N GLN A 117 13.23 -1.54 6.42
CA GLN A 117 12.17 -1.29 7.41
C GLN A 117 11.43 -2.56 7.87
N TRP A 118 12.13 -3.70 7.92
CA TRP A 118 11.57 -5.00 8.31
C TRP A 118 10.88 -4.99 9.68
N GLU A 119 11.37 -4.16 10.62
CA GLU A 119 10.84 -4.02 11.98
C GLU A 119 9.42 -3.41 12.02
N GLN A 120 8.94 -2.87 10.90
CA GLN A 120 7.58 -2.37 10.75
C GLN A 120 6.56 -3.51 10.56
N SER A 121 7.03 -4.74 10.33
CA SER A 121 6.19 -5.91 10.11
C SER A 121 6.00 -6.70 11.41
N ARG A 122 4.80 -6.67 12.00
CA ARG A 122 4.47 -7.55 13.14
C ARG A 122 4.73 -9.02 12.80
N ALA A 123 4.51 -9.42 11.54
CA ALA A 123 4.75 -10.78 11.07
C ALA A 123 6.22 -11.21 11.11
N LEU A 124 7.16 -10.27 11.01
CA LEU A 124 8.60 -10.53 11.19
C LEU A 124 9.07 -10.38 12.65
N CYS A 125 8.18 -9.89 13.49
CA CYS A 125 8.38 -9.75 14.94
C CYS A 125 7.69 -10.84 15.74
N SER A 126 6.94 -11.75 15.12
CA SER A 126 6.17 -12.81 15.78
C SER A 126 6.42 -14.18 15.12
N PRO A 127 6.01 -15.30 15.74
CA PRO A 127 6.16 -16.62 15.12
C PRO A 127 5.49 -16.67 13.73
N PRO A 128 6.08 -17.37 12.75
CA PRO A 128 7.27 -18.21 12.87
C PRO A 128 8.61 -17.48 12.64
N ALA A 129 8.61 -16.17 12.43
CA ALA A 129 9.83 -15.41 12.16
C ALA A 129 10.63 -15.13 13.44
N CYS A 130 9.94 -14.82 14.54
CA CYS A 130 10.57 -14.44 15.79
C CYS A 130 9.69 -14.81 16.99
N ASP A 131 10.22 -15.56 17.96
CA ASP A 131 9.41 -16.10 19.06
C ASP A 131 9.25 -15.16 20.27
N PHE A 132 9.73 -13.90 20.17
CA PHE A 132 9.71 -12.95 21.29
C PHE A 132 8.36 -12.25 21.50
N PHE A 133 7.48 -12.20 20.49
CA PHE A 133 6.21 -11.48 20.58
C PHE A 133 5.03 -12.35 20.12
N PRO A 134 3.90 -12.36 20.83
CA PRO A 134 2.71 -13.10 20.41
C PRO A 134 2.14 -12.58 19.08
N ARG A 135 1.58 -13.48 18.27
CA ARG A 135 0.99 -13.14 16.95
C ARG A 135 -0.19 -12.18 17.08
N GLY A 136 -0.97 -12.24 18.16
CA GLY A 136 -2.19 -11.45 18.34
C GLY A 136 -2.00 -10.04 18.90
N GLU A 137 -0.78 -9.65 19.28
CA GLU A 137 -0.54 -8.42 20.03
C GLU A 137 0.04 -7.31 19.15
N ILE A 138 -0.18 -6.06 19.59
CA ILE A 138 0.48 -4.89 18.99
C ILE A 138 1.98 -4.98 19.24
N THR A 139 2.76 -4.90 18.17
CA THR A 139 4.23 -4.91 18.28
C THR A 139 4.81 -3.50 18.21
N PHE A 140 5.77 -3.23 19.10
CA PHE A 140 6.54 -2.00 19.11
C PHE A 140 7.83 -2.17 18.31
N GLN A 141 8.00 -1.37 17.24
CA GLN A 141 9.09 -1.51 16.28
C GLN A 141 10.48 -1.45 16.95
N ALA A 142 10.65 -0.60 17.96
CA ALA A 142 11.92 -0.47 18.70
C ALA A 142 12.34 -1.77 19.38
N HIS A 143 11.40 -2.48 20.02
CA HIS A 143 11.71 -3.76 20.67
C HIS A 143 11.97 -4.86 19.64
N CYS A 144 11.16 -4.91 18.58
CA CYS A 144 11.36 -5.87 17.51
C CYS A 144 12.75 -5.71 16.85
N LYS A 145 13.15 -4.45 16.58
CA LYS A 145 14.47 -4.14 16.00
C LYS A 145 15.63 -4.65 16.85
N ILE A 146 15.48 -4.67 18.17
CA ILE A 146 16.51 -5.15 19.09
C ILE A 146 16.49 -6.68 19.20
N LEU A 147 15.31 -7.28 19.38
CA LEU A 147 15.17 -8.70 19.73
C LEU A 147 15.16 -9.65 18.51
N CYS A 148 14.67 -9.18 17.35
CA CYS A 148 14.43 -10.03 16.18
C CYS A 148 15.39 -9.77 15.00
N ASN A 149 16.43 -8.94 15.15
CA ASN A 149 17.27 -8.54 14.00
C ASN A 149 18.18 -9.65 13.45
N LYS A 150 18.40 -10.74 14.20
CA LYS A 150 19.32 -11.82 13.80
C LYS A 150 18.63 -13.02 13.16
N GLN A 151 17.32 -12.96 12.96
CA GLN A 151 16.56 -14.10 12.44
C GLN A 151 16.99 -14.44 10.99
N PRO A 152 17.14 -15.74 10.65
CA PRO A 152 17.47 -16.18 9.31
C PRO A 152 16.49 -15.68 8.24
N PHE A 153 17.00 -15.33 7.05
CA PHE A 153 16.17 -14.76 5.98
C PHE A 153 15.08 -15.71 5.45
N ASN A 154 15.31 -17.03 5.46
CA ASN A 154 14.30 -18.02 5.03
C ASN A 154 13.04 -18.01 5.92
N LEU A 155 13.12 -17.47 7.14
CA LEU A 155 11.94 -17.30 7.99
C LEU A 155 10.98 -16.23 7.47
N VAL A 156 11.43 -15.29 6.63
CA VAL A 156 10.56 -14.29 6.00
C VAL A 156 9.55 -14.98 5.09
N GLU A 157 10.00 -15.90 4.24
CA GLU A 157 9.15 -16.69 3.35
C GLU A 157 8.19 -17.60 4.14
N LYS A 158 8.71 -18.27 5.18
CA LYS A 158 7.90 -19.10 6.09
C LYS A 158 6.81 -18.27 6.78
N ALA A 159 7.15 -17.07 7.23
CA ALA A 159 6.17 -16.16 7.83
C ALA A 159 5.15 -15.73 6.78
N CYS A 160 5.57 -15.23 5.62
CA CYS A 160 4.68 -14.77 4.55
C CYS A 160 3.59 -15.81 4.21
N ARG A 161 3.98 -17.07 4.02
CA ARG A 161 3.05 -18.17 3.69
C ARG A 161 2.08 -18.54 4.81
N SER A 162 2.33 -18.11 6.04
CA SER A 162 1.48 -18.43 7.20
C SER A 162 0.31 -17.45 7.42
N TYR A 163 0.24 -16.36 6.65
CA TYR A 163 -0.79 -15.32 6.76
C TYR A 163 -1.77 -15.39 5.60
N SER A 164 -3.03 -15.03 5.85
CA SER A 164 -4.09 -15.01 4.82
C SER A 164 -4.04 -13.75 3.96
N HIS A 165 -3.33 -12.72 4.39
CA HIS A 165 -3.16 -11.46 3.67
C HIS A 165 -1.68 -11.12 3.52
N VAL A 166 -1.26 -10.78 2.30
CA VAL A 166 0.08 -10.28 1.98
C VAL A 166 -0.06 -8.82 1.55
N VAL A 167 0.46 -7.90 2.37
CA VAL A 167 0.32 -6.46 2.19
C VAL A 167 1.67 -5.81 1.95
N LEU A 168 1.84 -5.18 0.80
CA LEU A 168 3.04 -4.44 0.44
C LEU A 168 2.71 -2.96 0.36
N LYS A 169 3.51 -2.11 1.01
CA LYS A 169 3.36 -0.65 0.90
C LYS A 169 4.43 -0.08 0.00
N GLU A 170 4.02 0.62 -1.05
CA GLU A 170 4.93 1.15 -2.05
C GLU A 170 4.69 2.59 -2.44
N VAL A 171 5.80 3.29 -2.69
CA VAL A 171 5.84 4.71 -3.08
C VAL A 171 6.58 4.97 -4.39
N ARG A 172 7.13 3.91 -5.01
CA ARG A 172 8.02 3.97 -6.17
C ARG A 172 7.33 3.67 -7.51
N PHE A 173 6.00 3.70 -7.54
CA PHE A 173 5.21 3.61 -8.77
C PHE A 173 4.62 4.97 -9.12
N PHE A 174 4.96 5.46 -10.31
CA PHE A 174 4.49 6.75 -10.84
C PHE A 174 3.46 6.58 -11.96
N ASN A 175 3.03 5.35 -12.21
CA ASN A 175 2.08 5.00 -13.24
C ASN A 175 1.39 3.69 -12.85
N LEU A 176 0.12 3.53 -13.21
CA LEU A 176 -0.64 2.32 -12.94
C LEU A 176 -0.36 1.20 -13.97
N ARG A 177 0.04 1.54 -15.20
CA ARG A 177 0.27 0.58 -16.30
C ARG A 177 1.24 -0.55 -15.94
N PRO A 178 2.39 -0.31 -15.27
CA PRO A 178 3.26 -1.41 -14.83
C PRO A 178 2.58 -2.40 -13.90
N LEU A 179 1.50 -2.02 -13.20
CA LEU A 179 0.76 -2.88 -12.29
C LEU A 179 -0.35 -3.67 -12.99
N TYR A 180 -0.70 -3.35 -14.24
CA TYR A 180 -1.77 -4.05 -14.98
C TYR A 180 -1.54 -5.56 -15.07
N PRO A 181 -0.32 -6.07 -15.37
CA PRO A 181 -0.08 -7.50 -15.38
C PRO A 181 -0.34 -8.17 -14.02
N LEU A 182 -0.15 -7.47 -12.90
CA LEU A 182 -0.42 -8.01 -11.56
C LEU A 182 -1.91 -8.01 -11.23
N LEU A 183 -2.67 -7.03 -11.72
CA LEU A 183 -4.13 -6.94 -11.53
C LEU A 183 -4.89 -8.04 -12.28
N ILE A 184 -4.33 -8.59 -13.35
CA ILE A 184 -4.93 -9.66 -14.17
C ILE A 184 -4.30 -11.04 -13.94
N ASP A 185 -3.28 -11.14 -13.08
CA ASP A 185 -2.59 -12.40 -12.83
C ASP A 185 -3.51 -13.35 -12.03
N PRO A 186 -3.87 -14.53 -12.55
CA PRO A 186 -4.78 -15.46 -11.86
C PRO A 186 -4.18 -16.07 -10.59
N SER A 187 -2.87 -15.97 -10.38
CA SER A 187 -2.19 -16.37 -9.13
C SER A 187 -2.31 -15.31 -8.03
N LEU A 188 -2.71 -14.09 -8.37
CA LEU A 188 -2.82 -12.97 -7.43
C LEU A 188 -4.28 -12.55 -7.24
N ASN A 189 -4.74 -12.59 -5.99
CA ASN A 189 -5.94 -11.86 -5.59
C ASN A 189 -5.61 -10.43 -5.18
N LEU A 190 -5.12 -9.63 -6.14
CA LEU A 190 -4.61 -8.29 -5.88
C LEU A 190 -5.73 -7.25 -5.73
N HIS A 191 -5.60 -6.44 -4.69
CA HIS A 191 -6.37 -5.23 -4.41
C HIS A 191 -5.40 -4.06 -4.18
N ILE A 192 -5.71 -2.89 -4.72
CA ILE A 192 -4.92 -1.67 -4.51
C ILE A 192 -5.67 -0.78 -3.53
N VAL A 193 -4.98 -0.33 -2.49
CA VAL A 193 -5.40 0.79 -1.63
C VAL A 193 -4.52 1.97 -2.01
N HIS A 194 -5.06 2.91 -2.79
CA HIS A 194 -4.35 4.10 -3.22
C HIS A 194 -4.60 5.24 -2.22
N LEU A 195 -3.55 5.61 -1.50
CA LEU A 195 -3.56 6.76 -0.61
C LEU A 195 -3.07 8.01 -1.36
N VAL A 196 -3.86 9.07 -1.35
CA VAL A 196 -3.46 10.42 -1.78
C VAL A 196 -3.45 11.37 -0.58
N ARG A 197 -2.70 12.47 -0.67
CA ARG A 197 -2.58 13.49 0.39
C ARG A 197 -2.50 14.86 -0.26
N ASP A 198 -2.96 15.90 0.45
CA ASP A 198 -2.82 17.29 0.03
C ASP A 198 -1.36 17.59 -0.37
N PRO A 199 -1.09 18.00 -1.62
CA PRO A 199 0.26 18.30 -2.09
C PRO A 199 1.00 19.31 -1.22
N ARG A 200 0.29 20.26 -0.59
CA ARG A 200 0.88 21.28 0.30
C ARG A 200 1.40 20.64 1.59
N ALA A 201 0.68 19.66 2.13
CA ALA A 201 1.13 18.87 3.28
C ALA A 201 2.32 17.97 2.93
N VAL A 202 2.30 17.35 1.74
CA VAL A 202 3.41 16.54 1.22
C VAL A 202 4.66 17.42 1.06
N PHE A 203 4.55 18.57 0.40
CA PHE A 203 5.65 19.51 0.17
C PHE A 203 6.29 19.98 1.48
N ARG A 204 5.48 20.48 2.44
CA ARG A 204 5.96 20.84 3.79
C ARG A 204 6.76 19.70 4.40
N SER A 205 6.22 18.48 4.33
CA SER A 205 6.88 17.34 4.95
C SER A 205 8.17 16.94 4.24
N ARG A 206 8.28 17.16 2.93
CA ARG A 206 9.50 16.89 2.15
C ARG A 206 10.60 17.90 2.44
N GLU A 207 10.29 19.17 2.71
CA GLU A 207 11.30 20.16 3.11
C GLU A 207 12.06 19.71 4.38
N HIS A 208 11.39 18.96 5.27
CA HIS A 208 11.97 18.42 6.49
C HIS A 208 12.65 17.04 6.31
N THR A 209 12.64 16.47 5.11
CA THR A 209 13.24 15.14 4.83
C THR A 209 14.09 15.16 3.55
N THR A 210 14.72 16.30 3.27
CA THR A 210 15.45 16.52 2.01
C THR A 210 16.65 15.58 1.90
N ALA A 211 17.38 15.36 3.01
CA ALA A 211 18.55 14.50 3.02
C ALA A 211 18.19 13.02 2.83
N GLU A 212 17.15 12.55 3.51
CA GLU A 212 16.71 11.16 3.49
C GLU A 212 16.09 10.76 2.14
N LEU A 213 15.53 11.72 1.40
CA LEU A 213 14.92 11.49 0.09
C LEU A 213 15.80 11.98 -1.07
N MET A 214 17.07 12.31 -0.82
CA MET A 214 17.95 12.87 -1.85
C MET A 214 18.10 11.93 -3.05
N ILE A 215 18.43 10.66 -2.80
CA ILE A 215 18.60 9.65 -3.85
C ILE A 215 17.29 9.43 -4.61
N ASP A 216 16.18 9.24 -3.90
CA ASP A 216 14.87 9.06 -4.54
C ASP A 216 14.52 10.27 -5.43
N SER A 217 14.78 11.49 -4.95
CA SER A 217 14.49 12.72 -5.69
C SER A 217 15.38 12.85 -6.93
N HIS A 218 16.65 12.44 -6.85
CA HIS A 218 17.54 12.39 -8.01
C HIS A 218 17.04 11.40 -9.08
N ILE A 219 16.66 10.18 -8.69
CA ILE A 219 16.11 9.16 -9.60
C ILE A 219 14.81 9.66 -10.26
N VAL A 220 13.96 10.36 -9.50
CA VAL A 220 12.71 10.95 -10.00
C VAL A 220 12.95 12.07 -11.00
N MET A 221 13.88 12.99 -10.70
CA MET A 221 14.20 14.11 -11.58
C MET A 221 15.02 13.69 -12.81
N GLY A 222 15.80 12.60 -12.71
CA GLY A 222 16.64 12.09 -13.78
C GLY A 222 17.56 13.16 -14.35
N GLN A 223 17.58 13.30 -15.68
CA GLN A 223 18.42 14.27 -16.38
C GLN A 223 18.08 15.74 -16.03
N ASN A 224 16.83 16.03 -15.63
CA ASN A 224 16.40 17.39 -15.31
C ASN A 224 17.06 17.95 -14.04
N LEU A 225 17.63 17.09 -13.19
CA LEU A 225 18.39 17.50 -12.01
C LEU A 225 19.51 18.49 -12.37
N LYS A 226 20.20 18.27 -13.49
CA LYS A 226 21.31 19.12 -13.95
C LYS A 226 20.86 20.38 -14.68
N ASN A 227 19.66 20.35 -15.25
CA ASN A 227 19.14 21.43 -16.11
C ASN A 227 18.36 22.49 -15.32
N LEU A 228 17.91 22.15 -14.11
CA LEU A 228 17.11 23.03 -13.26
C LEU A 228 17.95 23.67 -12.17
N LYS A 229 17.59 24.90 -11.80
CA LYS A 229 18.17 25.57 -10.63
C LYS A 229 17.75 24.84 -9.36
N LYS A 230 18.60 24.86 -8.33
CA LYS A 230 18.38 24.10 -7.07
C LYS A 230 17.09 24.51 -6.37
N GLU A 231 16.74 25.79 -6.42
CA GLU A 231 15.49 26.34 -5.86
C GLU A 231 14.22 25.79 -6.53
N ASP A 232 14.33 25.27 -7.75
CA ASP A 232 13.21 24.72 -8.52
C ASP A 232 13.05 23.20 -8.31
N HIS A 233 14.09 22.52 -7.80
CA HIS A 233 14.07 21.07 -7.61
C HIS A 233 12.88 20.56 -6.77
N PRO A 234 12.51 21.19 -5.63
CA PRO A 234 11.36 20.73 -4.83
C PRO A 234 10.04 20.84 -5.59
N TYR A 235 9.84 21.92 -6.36
CA TYR A 235 8.62 22.15 -7.14
C TYR A 235 8.54 21.20 -8.33
N TYR A 236 9.64 21.00 -9.04
CA TYR A 236 9.70 20.05 -10.16
C TYR A 236 9.45 18.61 -9.69
N THR A 237 10.02 18.23 -8.55
CA THR A 237 9.73 16.92 -7.94
C THR A 237 8.25 16.79 -7.57
N MET A 238 7.65 17.83 -7.00
CA MET A 238 6.21 17.83 -6.72
C MET A 238 5.36 17.77 -7.99
N GLN A 239 5.77 18.42 -9.08
CA GLN A 239 5.08 18.34 -10.37
C GLN A 239 4.97 16.87 -10.82
N ILE A 240 6.08 16.13 -10.75
CA ILE A 240 6.11 14.71 -11.12
C ILE A 240 5.22 13.88 -10.18
N ILE A 241 5.29 14.13 -8.87
CA ILE A 241 4.48 13.40 -7.88
C ILE A 241 2.99 13.69 -8.08
N CYS A 242 2.58 14.95 -8.20
CA CYS A 242 1.19 15.34 -8.40
C CYS A 242 0.64 14.74 -9.70
N LYS A 243 1.38 14.93 -10.80
CA LYS A 243 1.02 14.36 -12.10
C LYS A 243 0.89 12.83 -12.04
N SER A 244 1.78 12.13 -11.33
CA SER A 244 1.69 10.67 -11.20
C SER A 244 0.44 10.22 -10.45
N GLN A 245 0.05 10.91 -9.38
CA GLN A 245 -1.20 10.59 -8.67
C GLN A 245 -2.43 10.79 -9.56
N LEU A 246 -2.46 11.88 -10.31
CA LEU A 246 -3.52 12.19 -11.27
C LEU A 246 -3.58 11.15 -12.41
N ASP A 247 -2.43 10.78 -12.97
CA ASP A 247 -2.34 9.79 -14.05
C ASP A 247 -2.75 8.40 -13.56
N ILE A 248 -2.38 7.99 -12.35
CA ILE A 248 -2.84 6.74 -11.73
C ILE A 248 -4.37 6.74 -11.57
N TYR A 249 -4.94 7.84 -11.05
CA TYR A 249 -6.38 8.00 -10.88
C TYR A 249 -7.14 7.91 -12.22
N ARG A 250 -6.66 8.61 -13.25
CA ARG A 250 -7.27 8.54 -14.59
C ARG A 250 -7.12 7.15 -15.22
N ALA A 251 -5.98 6.50 -14.99
CA ALA A 251 -5.72 5.17 -15.51
C ALA A 251 -6.73 4.14 -14.95
N ILE A 252 -7.01 4.16 -13.64
CA ILE A 252 -8.01 3.23 -13.08
C ILE A 252 -9.40 3.46 -13.65
N GLN A 253 -9.81 4.72 -13.88
CA GLN A 253 -11.13 5.04 -14.46
C GLN A 253 -11.33 4.49 -15.87
N SER A 254 -10.23 4.25 -16.61
CA SER A 254 -10.28 3.68 -17.96
C SER A 254 -10.19 2.15 -18.00
N LEU A 255 -10.01 1.48 -16.85
CA LEU A 255 -9.99 0.02 -16.79
C LEU A 255 -11.42 -0.58 -16.78
N PRO A 256 -11.59 -1.86 -17.17
CA PRO A 256 -12.87 -2.56 -17.04
C PRO A 256 -13.41 -2.54 -15.60
N LYS A 257 -14.75 -2.52 -15.43
CA LYS A 257 -15.42 -2.47 -14.11
C LYS A 257 -14.88 -3.51 -13.11
N ALA A 258 -14.60 -4.73 -13.58
CA ALA A 258 -14.04 -5.80 -12.75
C ALA A 258 -12.66 -5.45 -12.14
N LEU A 259 -11.83 -4.66 -12.84
CA LEU A 259 -10.54 -4.19 -12.31
C LEU A 259 -10.70 -2.92 -11.48
N GLN A 260 -11.68 -2.06 -11.78
CA GLN A 260 -12.00 -0.91 -10.93
C GLN A 260 -12.41 -1.34 -9.52
N GLN A 261 -13.14 -2.44 -9.39
CA GLN A 261 -13.51 -3.05 -8.09
C GLN A 261 -12.30 -3.53 -7.28
N ARG A 262 -11.13 -3.71 -7.90
CA ARG A 262 -9.87 -4.06 -7.23
C ARG A 262 -9.05 -2.84 -6.82
N TYR A 263 -9.62 -1.66 -6.82
CA TYR A 263 -8.93 -0.43 -6.44
C TYR A 263 -9.79 0.40 -5.49
N PHE A 264 -9.22 0.84 -4.38
CA PHE A 264 -9.84 1.69 -3.35
C PHE A 264 -9.01 2.96 -3.16
N LEU A 265 -9.62 4.13 -3.36
CA LEU A 265 -8.97 5.44 -3.21
C LEU A 265 -9.37 6.11 -1.90
N ILE A 266 -8.38 6.64 -1.18
CA ILE A 266 -8.61 7.38 0.07
C ILE A 266 -7.67 8.59 0.17
N ARG A 267 -8.22 9.72 0.65
CA ARG A 267 -7.42 10.87 1.06
C ARG A 267 -6.93 10.67 2.48
N TYR A 268 -5.67 10.98 2.74
CA TYR A 268 -5.10 10.97 4.09
C TYR A 268 -5.92 11.85 5.04
N GLU A 269 -6.44 12.97 4.55
CA GLU A 269 -7.22 13.92 5.33
C GLU A 269 -8.57 13.34 5.78
N ASP A 270 -9.25 12.56 4.94
CA ASP A 270 -10.48 11.85 5.33
C ASP A 270 -10.17 10.79 6.39
N LEU A 271 -9.08 10.03 6.18
CA LEU A 271 -8.62 9.01 7.13
C LEU A 271 -8.34 9.61 8.50
N VAL A 272 -7.62 10.73 8.61
CA VAL A 272 -7.29 11.30 9.93
C VAL A 272 -8.44 12.08 10.57
N ARG A 273 -9.44 12.51 9.79
CA ARG A 273 -10.68 13.11 10.32
C ARG A 273 -11.60 12.04 10.94
N ALA A 274 -11.68 10.86 10.34
CA ALA A 274 -12.53 9.77 10.80
C ALA A 274 -11.77 8.42 10.84
N PRO A 275 -10.74 8.28 11.69
CA PRO A 275 -9.79 7.16 11.61
C PRO A 275 -10.41 5.79 11.82
N LEU A 276 -11.39 5.66 12.71
CA LEU A 276 -12.08 4.39 12.92
C LEU A 276 -12.98 4.03 11.73
N ALA A 277 -13.78 4.97 11.24
CA ALA A 277 -14.72 4.71 10.14
C ALA A 277 -13.99 4.38 8.83
N GLU A 278 -12.97 5.16 8.48
CA GLU A 278 -12.21 4.94 7.23
C GLU A 278 -11.30 3.70 7.31
N THR A 279 -10.78 3.34 8.49
CA THR A 279 -10.08 2.06 8.67
C THR A 279 -11.05 0.89 8.55
N SER A 280 -12.27 0.97 9.11
CA SER A 280 -13.30 -0.07 8.96
C SER A 280 -13.60 -0.31 7.48
N ARG A 281 -13.87 0.75 6.71
CA ARG A 281 -14.14 0.67 5.27
C ARG A 281 -12.98 0.02 4.50
N MET A 282 -11.75 0.38 4.85
CA MET A 282 -10.56 -0.17 4.20
C MET A 282 -10.39 -1.66 4.51
N TYR A 283 -10.69 -2.10 5.74
CA TYR A 283 -10.63 -3.50 6.13
C TYR A 283 -11.75 -4.32 5.50
N GLU A 284 -12.99 -3.80 5.51
CA GLU A 284 -14.12 -4.41 4.81
C GLU A 284 -13.81 -4.63 3.33
N TYR A 285 -13.23 -3.64 2.67
CA TYR A 285 -12.82 -3.71 1.27
C TYR A 285 -11.85 -4.87 0.97
N VAL A 286 -10.92 -5.19 1.88
CA VAL A 286 -9.97 -6.29 1.70
C VAL A 286 -10.35 -7.57 2.44
N GLY A 287 -11.52 -7.63 3.08
CA GLY A 287 -11.98 -8.81 3.81
C GLY A 287 -11.34 -9.03 5.20
N LEU A 288 -10.80 -7.99 5.83
CA LEU A 288 -10.25 -8.03 7.18
C LEU A 288 -11.29 -7.67 8.24
N LYS A 289 -11.14 -8.23 9.45
CA LYS A 289 -11.98 -7.89 10.61
C LYS A 289 -11.35 -6.75 11.39
N PHE A 290 -12.11 -5.72 11.74
CA PHE A 290 -11.58 -4.64 12.57
C PHE A 290 -11.68 -5.00 14.07
N LEU A 291 -10.65 -5.67 14.58
CA LEU A 291 -10.62 -6.19 15.95
C LEU A 291 -10.63 -5.05 17.01
N PRO A 292 -11.29 -5.22 18.17
CA PRO A 292 -11.41 -4.16 19.18
C PRO A 292 -10.08 -3.58 19.66
N HIS A 293 -9.04 -4.39 19.83
CA HIS A 293 -7.72 -3.91 20.23
C HIS A 293 -7.05 -3.05 19.14
N LEU A 294 -7.30 -3.35 17.86
CA LEU A 294 -6.85 -2.53 16.73
C LEU A 294 -7.62 -1.21 16.69
N GLN A 295 -8.93 -1.21 16.96
CA GLN A 295 -9.72 0.02 17.05
C GLN A 295 -9.15 0.97 18.12
N ASN A 296 -8.86 0.43 19.31
CA ASN A 296 -8.22 1.19 20.39
C ASN A 296 -6.85 1.72 19.98
N TRP A 297 -6.02 0.89 19.33
CA TRP A 297 -4.71 1.31 18.83
C TRP A 297 -4.81 2.42 17.78
N VAL A 298 -5.73 2.32 16.82
CA VAL A 298 -5.99 3.34 15.78
C VAL A 298 -6.45 4.66 16.42
N HIS A 299 -7.34 4.60 17.41
CA HIS A 299 -7.76 5.80 18.15
C HIS A 299 -6.56 6.45 18.84
N ASN A 300 -5.78 5.68 19.60
CA ASN A 300 -4.67 6.21 20.38
C ASN A 300 -3.54 6.78 19.52
N ILE A 301 -3.19 6.15 18.39
CA ILE A 301 -2.10 6.61 17.53
C ILE A 301 -2.45 7.89 16.76
N THR A 302 -3.75 8.16 16.52
CA THR A 302 -4.22 9.35 15.80
C THR A 302 -4.61 10.52 16.69
N GLN A 303 -4.88 10.26 17.97
CA GLN A 303 -5.25 11.25 19.00
C GLN A 303 -4.11 11.57 19.98
N GLY A 304 -2.87 11.20 19.64
CA GLY A 304 -1.71 11.53 20.46
C GLY A 304 -1.47 13.04 20.58
N LYS A 305 -0.58 13.45 21.49
CA LYS A 305 -0.20 14.86 21.66
C LYS A 305 0.95 15.25 20.72
N GLY A 306 0.96 16.49 20.25
CA GLY A 306 2.05 17.07 19.47
C GLY A 306 2.11 16.61 18.00
N MET A 307 3.24 16.90 17.36
CA MET A 307 3.45 16.71 15.90
C MET A 307 4.21 15.42 15.56
N GLY A 308 4.66 14.67 16.58
CA GLY A 308 5.63 13.59 16.46
C GLY A 308 7.08 14.08 16.49
N GLU A 309 8.02 13.18 16.78
CA GLU A 309 9.45 13.52 17.00
C GLU A 309 10.26 13.48 15.70
N HIS A 310 9.97 12.53 14.81
CA HIS A 310 10.65 12.39 13.52
C HIS A 310 9.64 12.16 12.40
N ALA A 311 9.93 12.74 11.23
CA ALA A 311 9.09 12.65 10.04
C ALA A 311 8.74 11.19 9.61
N PHE A 312 9.65 10.23 9.81
CA PHE A 312 9.45 8.84 9.38
C PHE A 312 8.93 7.91 10.47
N HIS A 313 8.84 8.36 11.73
CA HIS A 313 8.29 7.56 12.81
C HIS A 313 6.77 7.51 12.68
N THR A 314 6.18 6.35 12.99
CA THR A 314 4.73 6.16 13.10
C THR A 314 4.35 6.09 14.57
N ASN A 315 4.63 7.16 15.31
CA ASN A 315 4.25 7.30 16.71
C ASN A 315 2.93 8.06 16.87
N ALA A 316 2.36 7.98 18.08
CA ALA A 316 1.13 8.69 18.42
C ALA A 316 1.33 10.21 18.30
N ARG A 317 0.42 10.87 17.58
CA ARG A 317 0.43 12.33 17.37
C ARG A 317 -0.97 12.82 17.02
N ASN A 318 -1.19 14.13 17.05
CA ASN A 318 -2.45 14.70 16.60
C ASN A 318 -2.47 14.71 15.07
N ALA A 319 -3.03 13.64 14.48
CA ALA A 319 -2.95 13.40 13.05
C ALA A 319 -3.70 14.47 12.23
N LEU A 320 -4.80 15.00 12.78
CA LEU A 320 -5.57 16.10 12.17
C LEU A 320 -4.76 17.41 12.15
N ASN A 321 -4.11 17.77 13.25
CA ASN A 321 -3.27 18.97 13.30
C ASN A 321 -2.07 18.83 12.35
N VAL A 322 -1.46 17.64 12.31
CA VAL A 322 -0.34 17.34 11.41
C VAL A 322 -0.74 17.40 9.93
N SER A 323 -1.97 17.01 9.57
CA SER A 323 -2.45 17.11 8.18
C SER A 323 -2.59 18.56 7.71
N GLN A 324 -2.91 19.48 8.62
CA GLN A 324 -3.10 20.91 8.32
C GLN A 324 -1.85 21.77 8.57
N ALA A 325 -0.76 21.20 9.06
CA ALA A 325 0.42 21.96 9.49
C ALA A 325 1.04 22.90 8.45
N TRP A 326 0.83 22.61 7.16
CA TRP A 326 1.29 23.44 6.06
C TRP A 326 0.64 24.83 6.07
N ARG A 327 -0.57 24.96 6.63
CA ARG A 327 -1.36 26.19 6.66
C ARG A 327 -0.67 27.32 7.43
N TRP A 328 0.04 27.02 8.50
CA TRP A 328 0.75 28.03 9.29
C TRP A 328 2.27 27.96 9.18
N SER A 329 2.84 26.84 8.73
CA SER A 329 4.29 26.69 8.69
C SER A 329 4.93 27.05 7.35
N LEU A 330 4.17 27.03 6.25
CA LEU A 330 4.70 27.41 4.93
C LEU A 330 4.40 28.88 4.63
N PRO A 331 5.38 29.64 4.09
CA PRO A 331 5.11 30.93 3.48
C PRO A 331 4.09 30.81 2.35
N TYR A 332 3.20 31.81 2.23
CA TYR A 332 2.13 31.78 1.24
C TYR A 332 2.65 31.74 -0.20
N GLU A 333 3.79 32.37 -0.46
CA GLU A 333 4.42 32.42 -1.77
C GLU A 333 4.85 31.02 -2.23
N LYS A 334 5.35 30.19 -1.31
CA LYS A 334 5.66 28.78 -1.59
C LYS A 334 4.40 27.98 -1.87
N VAL A 335 3.33 28.22 -1.10
CA VAL A 335 2.03 27.56 -1.28
C VAL A 335 1.42 27.93 -2.64
N SER A 336 1.40 29.21 -2.99
CA SER A 336 0.89 29.70 -4.28
C SER A 336 1.62 29.04 -5.44
N ARG A 337 2.96 29.07 -5.41
CA ARG A 337 3.79 28.43 -6.45
C ARG A 337 3.54 26.93 -6.55
N LEU A 338 3.35 26.24 -5.42
CA LEU A 338 3.03 24.82 -5.43
C LEU A 338 1.63 24.54 -6.00
N GLN A 339 0.64 25.39 -5.70
CA GLN A 339 -0.71 25.29 -6.26
C GLN A 339 -0.70 25.48 -7.79
N GLU A 340 0.15 26.36 -8.33
CA GLU A 340 0.33 26.50 -9.78
C GLU A 340 0.84 25.19 -10.42
N VAL A 341 1.72 24.47 -9.72
CA VAL A 341 2.33 23.22 -10.21
C VAL A 341 1.42 22.01 -10.04
N CYS A 342 0.62 21.96 -8.97
CA CYS A 342 -0.22 20.81 -8.61
C CYS A 342 -1.73 21.06 -8.76
N GLY A 343 -2.15 22.22 -9.28
CA GLY A 343 -3.54 22.67 -9.32
C GLY A 343 -4.50 21.66 -9.93
N ASP A 344 -4.20 21.17 -11.13
CA ASP A 344 -5.03 20.14 -11.81
C ASP A 344 -5.22 18.88 -10.95
N THR A 345 -4.16 18.47 -10.24
CA THR A 345 -4.21 17.30 -9.35
C THR A 345 -5.05 17.60 -8.11
N MET A 346 -4.90 18.80 -7.55
CA MET A 346 -5.67 19.26 -6.41
C MET A 346 -7.16 19.29 -6.74
N ASP A 347 -7.54 19.88 -7.87
CA ASP A 347 -8.93 20.02 -8.29
C ASP A 347 -9.60 18.64 -8.49
N VAL A 348 -8.89 17.70 -9.12
CA VAL A 348 -9.40 16.33 -9.35
C VAL A 348 -9.44 15.48 -8.08
N LEU A 349 -8.51 15.66 -7.15
CA LEU A 349 -8.48 14.90 -5.90
C LEU A 349 -9.25 15.59 -4.76
N GLY A 350 -9.91 16.71 -5.05
CA GLY A 350 -10.80 17.38 -4.11
C GLY A 350 -10.08 18.19 -3.04
N TYR A 351 -8.94 18.81 -3.38
CA TYR A 351 -8.19 19.75 -2.54
C TYR A 351 -8.41 21.18 -3.02
N LEU A 352 -9.09 21.99 -2.22
CA LEU A 352 -9.38 23.38 -2.57
C LEU A 352 -8.14 24.26 -2.38
N GLN A 353 -7.88 25.11 -3.38
CA GLN A 353 -6.78 26.07 -3.38
C GLN A 353 -7.10 27.28 -2.49
N VAL A 354 -6.08 27.81 -1.83
CA VAL A 354 -6.17 29.07 -1.08
C VAL A 354 -5.69 30.22 -1.94
N ARG A 355 -6.36 31.37 -1.86
CA ARG A 355 -6.12 32.56 -2.71
C ARG A 355 -5.43 33.72 -1.98
N SER A 356 -5.24 33.57 -0.67
CA SER A 356 -4.58 34.57 0.15
C SER A 356 -3.92 33.95 1.38
N LYS A 357 -3.00 34.70 2.01
CA LYS A 357 -2.40 34.33 3.30
C LYS A 357 -3.47 34.16 4.39
N GLN A 358 -4.52 34.97 4.35
CA GLN A 358 -5.65 34.93 5.28
C GLN A 358 -6.46 33.65 5.12
N GLU A 359 -6.78 33.24 3.88
CA GLU A 359 -7.43 31.96 3.63
C GLU A 359 -6.53 30.78 4.05
N GLN A 360 -5.23 30.87 3.75
CA GLN A 360 -4.27 29.86 4.17
C GLN A 360 -4.29 29.64 5.68
N SER A 361 -4.21 30.69 6.48
CA SER A 361 -4.11 30.57 7.95
C SER A 361 -5.46 30.33 8.65
N ASN A 362 -6.60 30.52 7.98
CA ASN A 362 -7.92 30.35 8.57
C ASN A 362 -8.32 28.87 8.75
N LEU A 363 -7.96 28.24 9.87
CA LEU A 363 -8.26 26.83 10.15
C LEU A 363 -9.75 26.45 10.14
N SER A 364 -10.65 27.43 10.22
CA SER A 364 -12.10 27.19 10.12
C SER A 364 -12.58 26.96 8.68
N LEU A 365 -11.77 27.35 7.68
CA LEU A 365 -12.07 27.10 6.27
C LEU A 365 -11.75 25.65 5.92
N ASP A 366 -12.76 24.89 5.50
CA ASP A 366 -12.55 23.54 4.95
C ASP A 366 -11.96 23.65 3.53
N LEU A 367 -10.84 22.96 3.33
CA LEU A 367 -10.11 22.92 2.06
C LEU A 367 -10.23 21.56 1.37
N LEU A 368 -11.18 20.72 1.79
CA LEU A 368 -11.57 19.52 1.09
C LEU A 368 -12.91 19.71 0.40
N SER A 369 -13.03 19.16 -0.80
CA SER A 369 -14.34 19.02 -1.44
C SER A 369 -15.25 18.09 -0.66
N THR A 370 -16.56 18.34 -0.75
CA THR A 370 -17.62 17.53 -0.13
C THR A 370 -17.78 16.16 -0.79
N TRP A 371 -17.50 16.04 -2.09
CA TRP A 371 -17.50 14.77 -2.81
C TRP A 371 -16.21 13.98 -2.55
N LYS A 372 -16.31 12.65 -2.46
CA LYS A 372 -15.13 11.79 -2.28
C LYS A 372 -14.59 11.32 -3.63
N PRO A 373 -13.26 11.37 -3.86
CA PRO A 373 -12.66 10.86 -5.09
C PRO A 373 -13.01 9.40 -5.41
N SER A 374 -13.22 8.56 -4.38
CA SER A 374 -13.62 7.16 -4.54
C SER A 374 -15.02 6.99 -5.13
N GLU A 375 -15.97 7.87 -4.83
CA GLU A 375 -17.34 7.80 -5.39
C GLU A 375 -17.33 7.97 -6.92
N ARG A 376 -16.41 8.80 -7.44
CA ARG A 376 -16.24 8.99 -8.89
C ARG A 376 -15.50 7.86 -9.60
N VAL A 377 -14.81 6.97 -8.87
CA VAL A 377 -14.23 5.77 -9.50
C VAL A 377 -15.35 4.79 -9.87
N TYR A 378 -16.38 4.67 -9.02
CA TYR A 378 -17.43 3.67 -9.20
C TYR A 378 -18.72 4.19 -9.87
N GLN A 379 -18.84 5.50 -10.09
CA GLN A 379 -19.97 6.09 -10.83
C GLN A 379 -19.74 6.03 -12.34
N SER A 380 -20.19 4.95 -12.99
CA SER A 380 -20.57 4.94 -14.41
C SER A 380 -21.75 3.99 -14.67
N GLU A 381 -22.90 4.62 -14.91
CA GLU A 381 -24.20 4.09 -15.37
C GLU A 381 -25.07 3.31 -14.37
N GLU A 382 -25.75 4.06 -13.50
CA GLU A 382 -27.17 3.84 -13.19
C GLU A 382 -27.91 5.10 -13.64
N GLY A 383 -28.50 5.09 -14.84
CA GLY A 383 -29.33 6.20 -15.31
C GLY A 383 -29.19 6.55 -16.79
N SER A 384 -29.76 5.73 -17.66
CA SER A 384 -30.52 6.18 -18.84
C SER A 384 -30.98 4.95 -19.64
N VAL A 385 -32.15 4.43 -19.28
CA VAL A 385 -32.95 3.66 -20.24
C VAL A 385 -33.72 4.70 -21.06
N PRO A 386 -33.47 4.86 -22.37
CA PRO A 386 -34.32 5.67 -23.21
C PRO A 386 -35.64 4.91 -23.40
N THR A 387 -36.71 5.43 -22.81
CA THR A 387 -38.07 5.10 -23.23
C THR A 387 -38.27 5.65 -24.64
N TRP A 388 -38.28 4.77 -25.63
CA TRP A 388 -38.77 5.10 -26.97
C TRP A 388 -40.30 5.05 -26.93
N SER A 389 -40.91 6.19 -27.26
CA SER A 389 -42.32 6.33 -27.64
C SER A 389 -42.59 5.72 -29.01
#